data_AF-A0A9J7H7L8-F1
#
_entry.id   AF-A0A9J7H7L8-F1
#
_cell.length_a   1.000
_cell.length_b   1.000
_cell.length_c   1.000
_cell.angle_alpha   90.00
_cell.angle_beta   90.00
_cell.angle_gamma   90.00
#
_symmetry.space_group_name_H-M   'P 1'
#
loop_
_entity.id
_entity.type
_entity.pdbx_description
1 polymer ?
#
loop_
_entity_poly.entity_id
_entity_poly.type
_entity_poly.pdbx_seq_one_letter_code
_entity_poly.pdbx_strand_id
1 'polypeptide(L)'
;MNWQKDGDTKIIQSQIVSFYFKLFEALKDNQAIQRSIDTIKADLFANFFNSSMEKLNDFVRITKIPVNDVQVQRKAVNELISVMPLLSPKLSLRKRKRSRCCFGGGNRPNKNNLASTI
;
A
#
# COMPACT_ATOMS: atom_id res chain seq x y z
N MET A 1 -17.49 16.78 5.76
CA MET A 1 -16.68 15.54 5.76
C MET A 1 -16.31 15.24 4.31
N ASN A 2 -15.17 15.75 3.84
CA ASN A 2 -14.84 15.87 2.42
C ASN A 2 -13.82 14.80 1.97
N TRP A 3 -14.09 13.52 2.26
CA TRP A 3 -13.21 12.38 1.93
C TRP A 3 -13.85 11.54 0.83
N GLN A 4 -13.83 12.05 -0.41
CA GLN A 4 -14.50 11.45 -1.55
C GLN A 4 -13.60 10.49 -2.36
N LYS A 5 -12.34 10.33 -1.97
CA LYS A 5 -11.40 9.38 -2.59
C LYS A 5 -11.28 8.14 -1.72
N ASP A 6 -11.55 6.97 -2.29
CA ASP A 6 -11.54 5.67 -1.61
C ASP A 6 -10.25 5.40 -0.81
N GLY A 7 -9.11 5.90 -1.28
CA GLY A 7 -7.82 5.76 -0.58
C GLY A 7 -7.75 6.48 0.77
N ASP A 8 -8.18 7.75 0.83
CA ASP A 8 -8.12 8.56 2.06
C ASP A 8 -9.10 8.01 3.11
N THR A 9 -10.26 7.54 2.65
CA THR A 9 -11.29 6.92 3.50
C THR A 9 -10.78 5.62 4.12
N LYS A 10 -10.04 4.77 3.38
CA LYS A 10 -9.48 3.52 3.90
C LYS A 10 -8.42 3.74 4.99
N ILE A 11 -7.64 4.82 4.90
CA ILE A 11 -6.65 5.18 5.94
C ILE A 11 -7.36 5.48 7.25
N ILE A 12 -8.40 6.34 7.21
CA ILE A 12 -9.17 6.71 8.41
C ILE A 12 -9.92 5.49 8.96
N GLN A 13 -10.57 4.71 8.11
CA GLN A 13 -11.27 3.48 8.51
C GLN A 13 -10.31 2.50 9.21
N SER A 14 -9.09 2.33 8.69
CA SER A 14 -8.07 1.47 9.31
C SER A 14 -7.75 1.90 10.75
N GLN A 15 -7.63 3.20 11.00
CA GLN A 15 -7.40 3.72 12.35
C GLN A 15 -8.61 3.50 13.27
N ILE A 16 -9.84 3.74 12.77
CA ILE A 16 -11.08 3.50 13.52
C ILE A 16 -11.20 2.02 13.92
N VAL A 17 -10.97 1.10 12.99
CA VAL A 17 -11.01 -0.35 13.26
C VAL A 17 -9.97 -0.74 14.32
N SER A 18 -8.76 -0.17 14.24
CA SER A 18 -7.71 -0.43 15.24
C SER A 18 -8.11 0.01 16.65
N PHE A 19 -8.83 1.14 16.76
CA PHE A 19 -9.35 1.64 18.01
C PHE A 19 -10.43 0.71 18.59
N TYR A 20 -11.40 0.29 17.76
CA TYR A 20 -12.43 -0.65 18.21
C TYR A 20 -11.84 -1.98 18.68
N PHE A 21 -10.79 -2.47 18.02
CA PHE A 21 -10.10 -3.68 18.47
C PHE A 21 -9.47 -3.52 19.86
N LYS A 22 -8.84 -2.37 20.14
CA LYS A 22 -8.34 -2.04 21.49
C LYS A 22 -9.46 -1.95 22.51
N LEU A 23 -10.59 -1.34 22.14
CA LEU A 23 -11.76 -1.24 23.01
C LEU A 23 -12.32 -2.63 23.33
N PHE A 24 -12.45 -3.51 22.34
CA PHE A 24 -12.90 -4.89 22.55
C PHE A 24 -11.95 -5.69 23.43
N GLU A 25 -10.65 -5.45 23.33
CA GLU A 25 -9.66 -6.10 24.19
C GLU A 25 -9.77 -5.65 25.65
N ALA A 26 -10.09 -4.36 25.89
CA ALA A 26 -10.34 -3.84 27.24
C ALA A 26 -11.65 -4.38 27.85
N LEU A 27 -12.62 -4.75 27.03
CA LEU A 27 -13.95 -5.22 27.44
C LEU A 27 -14.11 -6.75 27.41
N LYS A 28 -13.03 -7.49 27.14
CA LYS A 28 -13.07 -8.95 26.89
C LYS A 28 -13.60 -9.77 28.08
N ASP A 29 -13.44 -9.27 29.30
CA ASP A 29 -13.83 -9.97 30.53
C ASP A 29 -15.32 -9.75 30.87
N ASN A 30 -16.01 -8.86 30.15
CA ASN A 30 -17.43 -8.59 30.35
C ASN A 30 -18.30 -9.57 29.52
N GLN A 31 -18.68 -10.68 30.16
CA GLN A 31 -19.50 -11.73 29.55
C GLN A 31 -20.86 -11.24 29.03
N ALA A 32 -21.44 -10.19 29.63
CA ALA A 32 -22.76 -9.70 29.24
C ALA A 32 -22.78 -9.11 27.83
N ILE A 33 -21.65 -8.58 27.36
CA ILE A 33 -21.54 -7.94 26.04
C ILE A 33 -20.70 -8.74 25.04
N GLN A 34 -20.14 -9.88 25.45
CA GLN A 34 -19.24 -10.68 24.64
C GLN A 34 -19.88 -11.11 23.31
N ARG A 35 -21.13 -11.59 23.34
CA ARG A 35 -21.86 -12.00 22.14
C ARG A 35 -22.03 -10.86 21.13
N SER A 36 -22.31 -9.65 21.62
CA SER A 36 -22.43 -8.45 20.79
C SER A 36 -21.08 -8.06 20.17
N ILE A 37 -20.01 -8.12 20.97
CA ILE A 37 -18.64 -7.86 20.50
C ILE A 37 -18.25 -8.85 19.40
N ASP A 38 -18.52 -10.14 19.58
CA ASP A 38 -18.18 -11.17 18.61
C ASP A 38 -18.96 -11.00 17.30
N THR A 39 -20.24 -10.60 17.39
CA THR A 39 -21.06 -10.27 16.22
C THR A 39 -20.49 -9.09 15.45
N ILE A 40 -20.07 -8.01 16.13
CA ILE A 40 -19.47 -6.83 15.50
C ILE A 40 -18.10 -7.19 14.88
N LYS A 41 -17.29 -8.01 15.55
CA LYS A 41 -16.01 -8.50 15.00
C LYS A 41 -16.21 -9.30 13.72
N ALA A 42 -17.21 -10.18 13.68
CA ALA A 42 -17.55 -10.95 12.50
C ALA A 42 -17.98 -10.06 11.33
N ASP A 43 -18.78 -9.03 11.60
CA ASP A 43 -19.19 -8.05 10.60
C ASP A 43 -17.99 -7.25 10.05
N LEU A 44 -17.10 -6.77 10.93
CA LEU A 44 -15.85 -6.11 10.51
C LEU A 44 -14.97 -7.04 9.68
N PHE A 45 -14.89 -8.32 10.03
CA PHE A 45 -14.14 -9.31 9.24
C PHE A 45 -14.69 -9.45 7.82
N ALA A 46 -16.01 -9.56 7.68
CA ALA A 46 -16.65 -9.65 6.37
C ALA A 46 -16.49 -8.36 5.56
N ASN A 47 -16.80 -7.20 6.17
CA ASN A 47 -16.95 -5.93 5.45
C ASN A 47 -15.64 -5.16 5.25
N PHE A 48 -14.74 -5.14 6.25
CA PHE A 48 -13.50 -4.37 6.19
C PHE A 48 -12.34 -5.21 5.63
N PHE A 49 -12.25 -6.47 6.06
CA PHE A 49 -11.18 -7.38 5.63
C PHE A 49 -11.57 -8.23 4.41
N ASN A 50 -12.78 -8.09 3.87
CA ASN A 50 -13.32 -8.89 2.76
C ASN A 50 -13.19 -10.40 3.04
N SER A 51 -13.43 -10.82 4.28
CA SER A 51 -13.27 -12.20 4.74
C SER A 51 -11.86 -12.79 4.54
N SER A 52 -10.84 -11.95 4.38
CA SER A 52 -9.45 -12.39 4.23
C SER A 52 -8.77 -12.51 5.59
N MET A 53 -8.49 -13.76 5.97
CA MET A 53 -7.78 -14.06 7.21
C MET A 53 -6.33 -13.53 7.20
N GLU A 54 -5.69 -13.51 6.04
CA GLU A 54 -4.35 -12.95 5.86
C GLU A 54 -4.31 -11.46 6.21
N LYS A 55 -5.25 -10.67 5.65
CA LYS A 55 -5.34 -9.23 5.94
C LYS A 55 -5.63 -8.97 7.42
N LEU A 56 -6.48 -9.78 8.05
CA LEU A 56 -6.77 -9.68 9.48
C LEU A 56 -5.50 -9.94 10.31
N ASN A 57 -4.78 -11.03 10.01
CA ASN A 57 -3.56 -11.41 10.73
C ASN A 57 -2.47 -10.35 10.58
N ASP A 58 -2.26 -9.85 9.37
CA ASP A 58 -1.31 -8.77 9.10
C ASP A 58 -1.68 -7.49 9.86
N PHE A 59 -2.96 -7.12 9.87
CA PHE A 59 -3.46 -5.97 10.60
C PHE A 59 -3.27 -6.11 12.12
N VAL A 60 -3.62 -7.28 12.69
CA VAL A 60 -3.43 -7.56 14.12
C VAL A 60 -1.94 -7.55 14.48
N ARG A 61 -1.08 -8.11 13.61
CA ARG A 61 0.37 -8.08 13.80
C ARG A 61 0.89 -6.64 13.88
N ILE A 62 0.45 -5.77 12.97
CA ILE A 62 0.87 -4.35 12.93
C ILE A 62 0.39 -3.59 14.17
N THR A 63 -0.86 -3.80 14.58
CA THR A 63 -1.45 -3.06 15.72
C THR A 63 -0.85 -3.45 17.07
N LYS A 64 -0.27 -4.65 17.19
CA LYS A 64 0.37 -5.18 18.40
C LYS A 64 1.87 -4.91 18.49
N ILE A 65 2.48 -4.21 17.53
CA ILE A 65 3.92 -3.92 17.55
C ILE A 65 4.26 -3.08 18.79
N PRO A 66 5.17 -3.54 19.68
CA PRO A 66 5.56 -2.78 20.86
C PRO A 66 6.56 -1.68 20.47
N VAL A 67 6.10 -0.43 20.46
CA VAL A 67 6.93 0.73 20.06
C VAL A 67 8.06 1.02 21.06
N ASN A 68 7.95 0.55 22.31
CA ASN A 68 8.95 0.77 23.36
C ASN A 68 10.13 -0.23 23.30
N ASP A 69 10.05 -1.26 22.47
CA ASP A 69 11.13 -2.25 22.34
C ASP A 69 12.24 -1.72 21.41
N VAL A 70 13.46 -1.64 21.93
CA VAL A 70 14.64 -1.14 21.21
C VAL A 70 14.95 -1.96 19.94
N GLN A 71 14.73 -3.28 19.95
CA GLN A 71 14.95 -4.12 18.77
C GLN A 71 13.92 -3.82 17.67
N VAL A 72 12.66 -3.63 18.06
CA VAL A 72 11.58 -3.24 17.15
C VAL A 72 11.86 -1.86 16.56
N GLN A 73 12.30 -0.89 17.36
CA GLN A 73 12.67 0.44 16.89
C GLN A 73 13.79 0.39 15.86
N ARG A 74 14.89 -0.34 16.15
CA ARG A 74 16.00 -0.51 15.20
C ARG A 74 15.55 -1.11 13.88
N LYS A 75 14.72 -2.15 13.94
CA LYS A 75 14.14 -2.78 12.75
C LYS A 75 13.25 -1.82 11.96
N ALA A 76 12.39 -1.05 12.64
CA ALA A 76 11.53 -0.07 12.01
C ALA A 76 12.32 1.02 11.28
N VAL A 77 13.42 1.51 11.87
CA VAL A 77 14.32 2.48 11.23
C VAL A 77 15.00 1.89 10.00
N ASN A 78 15.49 0.66 10.07
CA ASN A 78 16.12 -0.02 8.94
C ASN A 78 15.14 -0.25 7.77
N GLU A 79 13.90 -0.64 8.08
CA GLU A 79 12.87 -0.91 7.07
C GLU A 79 12.23 0.37 6.52
N LEU A 80 12.34 1.51 7.21
CA LEU A 80 11.76 2.80 6.79
C LEU A 80 12.15 3.17 5.36
N ILE A 81 13.41 2.96 5.00
CA ILE A 81 13.94 3.24 3.66
C ILE A 81 13.22 2.41 2.59
N SER A 82 12.84 1.18 2.90
CA SER A 82 12.11 0.29 1.99
C SER A 82 10.61 0.56 1.93
N VAL A 83 10.02 1.10 3.01
CA VAL A 83 8.58 1.40 3.12
C VAL A 83 8.23 2.71 2.41
N MET A 84 9.09 3.72 2.48
CA MET A 84 8.83 5.05 1.88
C MET A 84 8.45 4.99 0.37
N PRO A 85 9.13 4.19 -0.48
CA PRO A 85 8.73 4.02 -1.89
C PRO A 85 7.36 3.37 -2.10
N LEU A 86 6.86 2.60 -1.13
CA LEU A 86 5.55 1.94 -1.18
C LEU A 86 4.40 2.89 -0.82
N LEU A 87 4.68 3.90 0.01
CA LEU A 87 3.73 4.92 0.44
C LEU A 87 3.54 6.03 -0.60
N SER A 88 4.58 6.31 -1.38
CA SER A 88 4.40 7.14 -2.57
C SER A 88 3.45 6.39 -3.50
N PRO A 89 2.38 7.02 -4.01
CA PRO A 89 1.71 6.45 -5.16
C PRO A 89 2.83 6.16 -6.17
N LYS A 90 2.94 4.91 -6.62
CA LYS A 90 3.51 4.66 -7.94
C LYS A 90 2.57 5.44 -8.85
N LEU A 91 2.81 6.74 -8.98
CA LEU A 91 2.40 7.49 -10.13
C LEU A 91 2.80 6.52 -11.23
N SER A 92 1.83 6.04 -11.97
CA SER A 92 2.06 5.68 -13.34
C SER A 92 2.53 6.97 -14.01
N LEU A 93 3.71 7.47 -13.63
CA LEU A 93 4.66 8.10 -14.51
C LEU A 93 4.92 6.99 -15.51
N ARG A 94 3.96 6.80 -16.42
CA ARG A 94 4.19 6.37 -17.77
C ARG A 94 5.27 7.33 -18.21
N LYS A 95 6.53 6.97 -17.95
CA LYS A 95 7.70 7.74 -18.31
C LYS A 95 7.51 7.89 -19.81
N ARG A 96 6.99 9.05 -20.23
CA ARG A 96 6.73 9.29 -21.64
C ARG A 96 8.09 9.06 -22.29
N LYS A 97 8.10 8.21 -23.32
CA LYS A 97 9.29 7.92 -24.11
C LYS A 97 9.98 9.26 -24.36
N ARG A 98 11.22 9.41 -23.86
CA ARG A 98 12.00 10.63 -24.04
C ARG A 98 11.88 11.00 -25.51
N SER A 99 11.36 12.20 -25.82
CA SER A 99 11.25 12.60 -27.22
C SER A 99 12.65 12.49 -27.81
N ARG A 100 12.77 11.81 -28.95
CA ARG A 100 14.02 11.85 -29.71
C ARG A 100 14.14 13.30 -30.17
N CYS A 101 14.86 14.14 -29.42
CA CYS A 101 15.29 15.43 -29.96
C CYS A 101 16.11 15.13 -31.21
N CYS A 102 15.73 15.79 -32.30
CA CYS A 102 16.33 15.71 -33.61
C CYS A 102 17.72 16.34 -33.59
N PHE A 103 18.71 15.64 -33.02
CA PHE A 103 20.12 15.97 -33.24
C PHE A 103 20.91 14.67 -33.35
N GLY A 104 21.36 14.36 -34.58
CA GLY A 104 22.49 13.46 -34.80
C GLY A 104 22.25 12.12 -35.49
N GLY A 105 21.08 11.85 -36.07
CA GLY A 105 20.87 10.70 -36.96
C GLY A 105 21.31 11.03 -38.39
N GLY A 106 22.61 11.26 -38.61
CA GLY A 106 23.15 11.57 -39.93
C GLY A 106 22.77 10.50 -40.95
N ASN A 107 22.15 10.93 -42.05
CA ASN A 107 22.00 10.15 -43.27
C ASN A 107 23.35 9.54 -43.64
N ARG A 108 23.51 8.23 -43.49
CA ARG A 108 24.57 7.49 -44.18
C ARG A 108 24.08 7.26 -45.61
N PRO A 109 24.65 7.90 -46.64
CA PRO A 109 24.31 7.54 -48.01
C PRO A 109 24.80 6.11 -48.26
N ASN A 110 23.88 5.24 -48.66
CA ASN A 110 24.17 3.89 -49.10
C ASN A 110 24.96 3.96 -50.42
N LYS A 111 26.30 3.97 -50.35
CA LYS A 111 27.19 3.84 -51.50
C LYS A 111 27.21 2.38 -51.94
N ASN A 112 26.15 1.89 -52.58
CA ASN A 112 26.14 0.59 -53.29
C ASN A 112 25.09 0.57 -54.40
N ASN A 113 24.98 1.65 -55.18
CA ASN A 113 24.32 1.61 -56.48
C ASN A 113 25.36 2.03 -57.54
N LEU A 114 26.10 1.06 -58.08
CA LEU A 114 26.76 1.22 -59.38
C LEU A 114 25.67 1.05 -60.44
N ALA A 115 25.19 2.17 -60.95
CA ALA A 115 24.48 2.24 -62.21
C ALA A 115 25.45 2.76 -63.27
N SER A 116 25.76 1.95 -64.30
CA SER A 116 25.86 2.35 -65.71
C SER A 116 26.24 1.11 -66.54
N THR A 117 25.37 0.59 -67.40
CA THR A 117 25.34 0.83 -68.86
C THR A 117 26.59 0.26 -69.57
N ILE A 118 26.45 -0.85 -70.31
CA ILE A 118 26.14 -0.97 -71.75
C ILE A 118 25.54 -2.36 -71.98
#